data_AF-A0AAW9A3I3-F1
#
_entry.id   AF-A0AAW9A3I3-F1
#
_cell.length_a   1.000
_cell.length_b   1.000
_cell.length_c   1.000
_cell.angle_alpha   90.00
_cell.angle_beta   90.00
_cell.angle_gamma   90.00
#
_symmetry.space_group_name_H-M   'P 1'
#
loop_
_entity.id
_entity.type
_entity.pdbx_description
1 polymer ?
#
loop_
_entity_poly.entity_id
_entity_poly.type
_entity_poly.pdbx_seq_one_letter_code
_entity_poly.pdbx_strand_id
1 'polypeptide(L)'
;MSTDNKCLTDKQIQDAYIFMDGTFSKSTEFDHGLFSEWLILKTILDDECEEEIEVAKVNFYLFNGNQVDFYDAADSIDGDQEFIASKLLNVFQIDPLSRIAIIDNLYVNSENTTAKTKIKLLNEQILPYLYDRGFEYAAFLNASICYKGSRLEQETTDNAFENEIPMIREIGESERWGEGVNLVDLEEYKS
;
A
#
# COMPACT_ATOMS: atom_id res chain seq x y z
N MET A 1 20.03 6.17 -21.72
CA MET A 1 19.36 7.49 -21.71
C MET A 1 19.03 7.77 -20.26
N SER A 2 19.45 8.90 -19.70
CA SER A 2 19.07 9.21 -18.31
C SER A 2 17.59 9.52 -18.30
N THR A 3 16.82 8.71 -17.59
CA THR A 3 15.52 9.12 -17.06
C THR A 3 15.83 10.24 -16.07
N ASP A 4 15.75 11.48 -16.53
CA ASP A 4 15.69 12.61 -15.61
C ASP A 4 14.39 12.40 -14.82
N ASN A 5 14.50 11.90 -13.59
CA ASN A 5 13.37 11.79 -12.67
C ASN A 5 12.89 13.21 -12.37
N LYS A 6 12.00 13.74 -13.21
CA LYS A 6 11.26 14.98 -12.94
C LYS A 6 10.52 14.77 -11.63
N CYS A 7 10.95 15.47 -10.58
CA CYS A 7 10.20 15.54 -9.34
C CYS A 7 8.92 16.33 -9.60
N LEU A 8 7.78 15.69 -9.40
CA LEU A 8 6.47 16.32 -9.57
C LEU A 8 6.14 17.16 -8.34
N THR A 9 5.32 18.20 -8.51
CA THR A 9 4.72 18.90 -7.37
C THR A 9 3.47 18.15 -6.90
N ASP A 10 3.11 18.29 -5.62
CA ASP A 10 1.87 17.70 -5.09
C ASP A 10 0.64 18.06 -5.90
N LYS A 11 0.54 19.30 -6.37
CA LYS A 11 -0.56 19.72 -7.23
C LYS A 11 -0.61 18.93 -8.53
N GLN A 12 0.53 18.74 -9.19
CA GLN A 12 0.59 17.95 -10.42
C GLN A 12 0.19 16.49 -10.18
N ILE A 13 0.58 15.91 -9.05
CA ILE A 13 0.19 14.54 -8.70
C ILE A 13 -1.31 14.46 -8.41
N GLN A 14 -1.86 15.45 -7.69
CA GLN A 14 -3.27 15.52 -7.36
C GLN A 14 -4.15 15.70 -8.61
N ASP A 15 -3.68 16.41 -9.64
CA ASP A 15 -4.45 16.67 -10.86
C ASP A 15 -4.17 15.63 -11.97
N ALA A 16 -3.23 14.70 -11.75
CA ALA A 16 -2.77 13.74 -12.76
C ALA A 16 -3.80 12.65 -13.07
N TYR A 17 -3.88 12.28 -14.35
CA TYR A 17 -4.46 11.01 -14.77
C TYR A 17 -3.40 9.90 -14.60
N ILE A 18 -3.69 8.94 -13.73
CA ILE A 18 -2.74 7.89 -13.36
C ILE A 18 -3.02 6.61 -14.15
N PHE A 19 -1.97 6.04 -14.72
CA PHE A 19 -1.96 4.67 -15.26
C PHE A 19 -0.93 3.82 -14.52
N MET A 20 -1.11 2.51 -14.57
CA MET A 20 -0.43 1.56 -13.71
C MET A 20 0.32 0.49 -14.50
N ASP A 21 1.53 0.18 -14.06
CA ASP A 21 2.39 -0.86 -14.64
C ASP A 21 2.96 -1.74 -13.51
N GLY A 22 2.68 -3.04 -13.54
CA GLY A 22 2.99 -3.97 -12.46
C GLY A 22 4.06 -4.98 -12.86
N THR A 23 5.10 -5.12 -12.04
CA THR A 23 6.12 -6.17 -12.19
C THR A 23 6.09 -7.11 -11.00
N PHE A 24 5.80 -8.39 -11.23
CA PHE A 24 5.67 -9.40 -10.18
C PHE A 24 6.83 -10.40 -10.17
N SER A 25 7.17 -10.85 -8.96
CA SER A 25 8.14 -11.91 -8.69
C SER A 25 7.49 -12.96 -7.79
N LYS A 26 7.68 -14.24 -8.11
CA LYS A 26 7.17 -15.35 -7.29
C LYS A 26 8.18 -15.70 -6.21
N SER A 27 7.71 -16.01 -5.01
CA SER A 27 8.57 -16.64 -4.01
C SER A 27 9.02 -18.02 -4.50
N THR A 28 10.29 -18.37 -4.35
CA THR A 28 10.77 -19.72 -4.68
C THR A 28 10.35 -20.75 -3.64
N GLU A 29 10.11 -20.32 -2.40
CA GLU A 29 9.73 -21.18 -1.27
C GLU A 29 8.21 -21.43 -1.24
N PHE A 30 7.44 -20.43 -1.62
CA PHE A 30 5.98 -20.43 -1.57
C PHE A 30 5.37 -20.20 -2.97
N ASP A 31 5.94 -20.86 -4.00
CA ASP A 31 5.75 -20.71 -5.45
C ASP A 31 4.38 -20.18 -5.94
N HIS A 32 3.29 -20.64 -5.34
CA HIS A 32 1.94 -20.24 -5.72
C HIS A 32 1.20 -19.41 -4.66
N GLY A 33 1.66 -19.44 -3.41
CA GLY A 33 0.99 -18.78 -2.29
C GLY A 33 1.51 -17.39 -1.93
N LEU A 34 2.73 -17.02 -2.35
CA LEU A 34 3.33 -15.70 -2.06
C LEU A 34 3.99 -15.08 -3.29
N PHE A 35 3.61 -13.83 -3.58
CA PHE A 35 4.20 -13.01 -4.62
C PHE A 35 4.67 -11.67 -4.04
N SER A 36 5.79 -11.16 -4.54
CA SER A 36 6.19 -9.77 -4.33
C SER A 36 5.95 -9.01 -5.63
N GLU A 37 5.38 -7.81 -5.52
CA GLU A 37 5.05 -7.00 -6.68
C GLU A 37 5.43 -5.53 -6.48
N TRP A 38 6.09 -4.98 -7.48
CA TRP A 38 6.26 -3.55 -7.62
C TRP A 38 5.23 -3.02 -8.61
N LEU A 39 4.32 -2.19 -8.12
CA LEU A 39 3.38 -1.44 -8.95
C LEU A 39 3.89 -0.01 -9.11
N ILE A 40 4.06 0.42 -10.36
CA ILE A 40 4.51 1.75 -10.73
C ILE A 40 3.30 2.54 -11.23
N LEU A 41 3.07 3.69 -10.61
CA LEU A 41 2.05 4.65 -10.97
C LEU A 41 2.70 5.72 -11.84
N LYS A 42 2.17 5.93 -13.04
CA LYS A 42 2.71 6.84 -14.04
C LYS A 42 1.65 7.84 -14.49
N THR A 43 2.10 8.97 -15.02
CA THR A 43 1.26 10.01 -15.62
C THR A 43 1.90 10.55 -16.90
N ILE A 44 1.10 11.27 -17.71
CA ILE A 44 1.55 12.09 -18.84
C ILE A 44 1.14 13.52 -18.51
N LEU A 45 2.10 14.45 -18.53
CA LEU A 45 1.86 15.86 -18.15
C LEU A 45 1.45 16.76 -19.32
N ASP A 46 1.72 16.34 -20.56
CA ASP A 46 1.44 17.11 -21.77
C ASP A 46 0.99 16.16 -22.88
N ASP A 47 -0.20 16.37 -23.42
CA ASP A 47 -0.76 15.53 -24.49
C ASP A 47 0.11 15.58 -25.77
N GLU A 48 0.97 16.60 -25.93
CA GLU A 48 1.90 16.71 -27.05
C GLU A 48 3.20 15.93 -26.87
N CYS A 49 3.55 15.58 -25.63
CA CYS A 49 4.72 14.78 -25.29
C CYS A 49 4.28 13.49 -24.59
N GLU A 50 4.30 12.36 -25.31
CA GLU A 50 4.02 11.00 -24.79
C GLU A 50 5.05 10.52 -23.72
N GLU A 51 5.72 11.42 -23.01
CA GLU A 51 6.68 11.09 -21.95
C GLU A 51 5.92 10.60 -20.71
N GLU A 52 6.00 9.30 -20.45
CA GLU A 52 5.54 8.71 -19.20
C GLU A 52 6.45 9.11 -18.04
N ILE A 53 5.86 9.68 -16.98
CA ILE A 53 6.58 10.10 -15.78
C ILE A 53 6.11 9.26 -14.61
N GLU A 54 7.05 8.64 -13.88
CA GLU A 54 6.76 7.94 -12.62
C GLU A 54 6.30 8.93 -11.56
N VAL A 55 5.08 8.71 -11.07
CA VAL A 55 4.44 9.45 -9.97
C VAL A 55 4.78 8.82 -8.64
N ALA A 56 4.63 7.50 -8.56
CA ALA A 56 4.86 6.73 -7.35
C ALA A 56 5.18 5.28 -7.71
N LYS A 57 5.73 4.55 -6.74
CA LYS A 57 5.86 3.11 -6.78
C LYS A 57 5.51 2.53 -5.43
N VAL A 58 4.87 1.38 -5.45
CA VAL A 58 4.43 0.68 -4.24
C VAL A 58 4.88 -0.77 -4.31
N ASN A 59 5.41 -1.25 -3.17
CA ASN A 59 5.75 -2.65 -2.99
C ASN A 59 4.62 -3.38 -2.28
N PHE A 60 4.26 -4.55 -2.78
CA PHE A 60 3.28 -5.43 -2.17
C PHE A 60 3.88 -6.80 -1.88
N TYR A 61 3.39 -7.41 -0.80
CA TYR A 61 3.42 -8.85 -0.60
C TYR A 61 2.00 -9.38 -0.74
N LEU A 62 1.79 -10.27 -1.70
CA LEU A 62 0.50 -10.78 -2.12
C LEU A 62 0.39 -12.24 -1.71
N PHE A 63 -0.51 -12.52 -0.77
CA PHE A 63 -0.71 -13.82 -0.18
C PHE A 63 -2.00 -14.45 -0.68
N ASN A 64 -1.92 -15.72 -1.05
CA ASN A 64 -3.09 -16.55 -1.31
C ASN A 64 -3.20 -17.59 -0.20
N GLY A 65 -3.97 -17.29 0.84
CA GLY A 65 -4.12 -18.14 2.03
C GLY A 65 -4.65 -19.55 1.73
N ASN A 66 -5.34 -19.73 0.60
CA ASN A 66 -5.75 -21.06 0.12
C ASN A 66 -4.59 -21.95 -0.34
N GLN A 67 -3.38 -21.38 -0.50
CA GLN A 67 -2.21 -22.05 -1.06
C GLN A 67 -1.00 -22.04 -0.13
N VAL A 68 -0.97 -21.15 0.87
CA VAL A 68 0.11 -21.06 1.85
C VAL A 68 -0.42 -20.68 3.22
N ASP A 69 0.25 -21.15 4.28
CA ASP A 69 0.02 -20.62 5.61
C ASP A 69 0.50 -19.16 5.66
N PHE A 70 -0.44 -18.25 5.95
CA PHE A 70 -0.18 -16.83 5.92
C PHE A 70 0.89 -16.39 6.93
N TYR A 71 0.88 -16.97 8.14
CA TYR A 71 1.83 -16.59 9.18
C TYR A 71 3.24 -17.06 8.82
N ASP A 72 3.38 -18.32 8.41
CA ASP A 72 4.68 -18.88 8.02
C ASP A 72 5.28 -18.12 6.82
N ALA A 73 4.44 -17.76 5.84
CA ALA A 73 4.88 -16.98 4.70
C ALA A 73 5.33 -15.56 5.10
N ALA A 74 4.62 -14.91 6.02
CA ALA A 74 4.98 -13.57 6.49
C ALA A 74 6.28 -13.57 7.32
N ASP A 75 6.44 -14.53 8.23
CA ASP A 75 7.65 -14.71 9.05
C ASP A 75 8.91 -14.93 8.19
N SER A 76 8.76 -15.60 7.04
CA SER A 76 9.87 -15.82 6.10
C SER A 76 10.38 -14.54 5.40
N ILE A 77 9.58 -13.48 5.35
CA ILE A 77 9.91 -12.23 4.67
C ILE A 77 10.74 -11.33 5.61
N ASP A 78 10.09 -10.84 6.66
CA ASP A 78 10.70 -10.02 7.72
C ASP A 78 9.76 -9.90 8.93
N GLY A 79 10.28 -9.31 10.01
CA GLY A 79 9.54 -9.14 11.27
C GLY A 79 8.39 -8.12 11.20
N ASP A 80 8.38 -7.19 10.23
CA ASP A 80 7.25 -6.26 10.07
C ASP A 80 6.07 -7.01 9.44
N GLN A 81 6.32 -7.88 8.46
CA GLN A 81 5.29 -8.74 7.89
C GLN A 81 4.77 -9.76 8.92
N GLU A 82 5.67 -10.39 9.69
CA GLU A 82 5.30 -11.29 10.80
C GLU A 82 4.36 -10.57 11.79
N PHE A 83 4.70 -9.33 12.16
CA PHE A 83 3.90 -8.53 13.07
C PHE A 83 2.51 -8.21 12.51
N ILE A 84 2.42 -7.79 11.25
CA ILE A 84 1.13 -7.56 10.57
C ILE A 84 0.32 -8.86 10.56
N ALA A 85 0.92 -9.99 10.17
CA ALA A 85 0.24 -11.27 10.09
C ALA A 85 -0.31 -11.72 11.46
N SER A 86 0.47 -11.53 12.53
CA SER A 86 0.05 -11.80 13.90
C SER A 86 -1.18 -10.97 14.29
N LYS A 87 -1.21 -9.68 13.95
CA LYS A 87 -2.37 -8.81 14.24
C LYS A 87 -3.59 -9.20 13.42
N LEU A 88 -3.42 -9.50 12.14
CA LEU A 88 -4.48 -9.96 11.25
C LEU A 88 -5.18 -11.22 11.77
N LEU A 89 -4.41 -12.23 12.19
CA LEU A 89 -4.96 -13.50 12.65
C LEU A 89 -5.51 -13.43 14.08
N ASN A 90 -4.81 -12.75 15.00
CA ASN A 90 -5.15 -12.82 16.43
C ASN A 90 -6.05 -11.67 16.90
N VAL A 91 -5.96 -10.49 16.28
CA VAL A 91 -6.71 -9.29 16.68
C VAL A 91 -7.88 -9.04 15.73
N PHE A 92 -7.60 -8.91 14.43
CA PHE A 92 -8.64 -8.65 13.43
C PHE A 92 -9.45 -9.93 13.09
N GLN A 93 -8.92 -11.10 13.42
CA GLN A 93 -9.58 -12.41 13.24
C GLN A 93 -9.99 -12.67 11.79
N ILE A 94 -9.16 -12.26 10.83
CA ILE A 94 -9.41 -12.55 9.41
C ILE A 94 -9.27 -14.06 9.14
N ASP A 95 -9.98 -14.54 8.11
CA ASP A 95 -9.83 -15.93 7.67
C ASP A 95 -8.42 -16.14 7.09
N PRO A 96 -7.59 -17.05 7.64
CA PRO A 96 -6.25 -17.33 7.14
C PRO A 96 -6.23 -17.84 5.70
N LEU A 97 -7.37 -18.31 5.16
CA LEU A 97 -7.49 -18.76 3.77
C LEU A 97 -7.73 -17.62 2.78
N SER A 98 -7.91 -16.39 3.27
CA SER A 98 -8.20 -15.21 2.46
C SER A 98 -7.05 -14.84 1.53
N ARG A 99 -7.37 -14.08 0.48
CA ARG A 99 -6.38 -13.42 -0.37
C ARG A 99 -6.06 -12.05 0.21
N ILE A 100 -4.85 -11.91 0.75
CA ILE A 100 -4.42 -10.75 1.53
C ILE A 100 -3.27 -10.07 0.78
N ALA A 101 -3.37 -8.75 0.64
CA ALA A 101 -2.28 -7.92 0.16
C ALA A 101 -1.70 -7.12 1.34
N ILE A 102 -0.40 -7.23 1.59
CA ILE A 102 0.31 -6.33 2.50
C ILE A 102 0.99 -5.24 1.68
N ILE A 103 0.66 -3.97 1.97
CA ILE A 103 1.31 -2.81 1.38
C ILE A 103 2.52 -2.47 2.23
N ASP A 104 3.70 -2.80 1.71
CA ASP A 104 4.94 -2.68 2.45
C ASP A 104 5.46 -1.24 2.45
N ASN A 105 5.55 -0.62 1.26
CA ASN A 105 6.09 0.74 1.12
C ASN A 105 5.48 1.48 -0.06
N LEU A 106 5.02 2.72 0.16
CA LEU A 106 4.62 3.68 -0.87
C LEU A 106 5.66 4.79 -1.02
N TYR A 107 6.37 4.80 -2.15
CA TYR A 107 7.30 5.86 -2.54
C TYR A 107 6.65 6.78 -3.55
N VAL A 108 6.70 8.09 -3.30
CA VAL A 108 6.20 9.11 -4.24
C VAL A 108 7.36 9.92 -4.77
N ASN A 109 7.42 10.11 -6.08
CA ASN A 109 8.48 10.81 -6.79
C ASN A 109 8.29 12.34 -6.72
N SER A 110 8.29 12.87 -5.49
CA SER A 110 8.19 14.29 -5.18
C SER A 110 8.96 14.60 -3.90
N GLU A 111 9.81 15.63 -3.94
CA GLU A 111 10.60 16.09 -2.80
C GLU A 111 9.74 16.61 -1.63
N ASN A 112 8.50 17.04 -1.90
CA ASN A 112 7.61 17.68 -0.92
C ASN A 112 6.25 16.98 -0.82
N THR A 113 6.22 15.65 -1.02
CA THR A 113 4.97 14.86 -0.97
C THR A 113 4.28 14.97 0.38
N THR A 114 3.07 15.52 0.39
CA THR A 114 2.23 15.60 1.58
C THR A 114 1.53 14.26 1.89
N ALA A 115 1.16 14.06 3.16
CA ALA A 115 0.32 12.92 3.58
C ALA A 115 -0.94 12.78 2.71
N LYS A 116 -1.61 13.90 2.40
CA LYS A 116 -2.81 13.94 1.57
C LYS A 116 -2.59 13.33 0.17
N THR A 117 -1.43 13.58 -0.44
CA THR A 117 -1.09 13.00 -1.75
C THR A 117 -0.88 11.50 -1.68
N LYS A 118 -0.22 11.01 -0.63
CA LYS A 118 -0.05 9.57 -0.43
C LYS A 118 -1.37 8.86 -0.18
N ILE A 119 -2.23 9.45 0.65
CA ILE A 119 -3.57 8.95 0.91
C ILE A 119 -4.42 8.91 -0.36
N LYS A 120 -4.38 9.98 -1.17
CA LYS A 120 -5.08 10.00 -2.46
C LYS A 120 -4.64 8.84 -3.35
N LEU A 121 -3.33 8.64 -3.52
CA LEU A 121 -2.80 7.55 -4.35
C LEU A 121 -3.18 6.17 -3.77
N LEU A 122 -3.16 6.02 -2.45
CA LEU A 122 -3.62 4.81 -1.77
C LEU A 122 -5.10 4.54 -2.09
N ASN A 123 -5.97 5.53 -1.86
CA ASN A 123 -7.41 5.41 -1.92
C ASN A 123 -7.93 5.27 -3.37
N GLU A 124 -7.42 6.09 -4.28
CA GLU A 124 -7.98 6.17 -5.64
C GLU A 124 -7.30 5.24 -6.64
N GLN A 125 -6.10 4.74 -6.35
CA GLN A 125 -5.32 3.94 -7.31
C GLN A 125 -4.98 2.57 -6.74
N ILE A 126 -4.34 2.51 -5.57
CA ILE A 126 -3.76 1.28 -5.03
C ILE A 126 -4.82 0.31 -4.51
N LEU A 127 -5.75 0.77 -3.65
CA LEU A 127 -6.81 -0.10 -3.12
C LEU A 127 -7.74 -0.63 -4.23
N PRO A 128 -8.21 0.19 -5.19
CA PRO A 128 -8.96 -0.30 -6.34
C PRO A 128 -8.20 -1.33 -7.18
N TYR A 129 -6.90 -1.12 -7.41
CA TYR A 129 -6.07 -2.09 -8.14
C TYR A 129 -6.04 -3.47 -7.46
N LEU A 130 -5.90 -3.50 -6.13
CA LEU A 130 -5.91 -4.75 -5.37
C LEU A 130 -7.29 -5.42 -5.41
N TYR A 131 -8.37 -4.63 -5.28
CA TYR A 131 -9.74 -5.11 -5.40
C TYR A 131 -10.02 -5.74 -6.77
N ASP A 132 -9.65 -5.07 -7.87
CA ASP A 132 -9.87 -5.56 -9.24
C ASP A 132 -9.12 -6.87 -9.53
N ARG A 133 -8.03 -7.13 -8.79
CA ARG A 133 -7.28 -8.39 -8.85
C ARG A 133 -7.81 -9.48 -7.93
N GLY A 134 -8.89 -9.18 -7.20
CA GLY A 134 -9.59 -10.11 -6.33
C GLY A 134 -8.92 -10.33 -4.98
N PHE A 135 -8.14 -9.39 -4.46
CA PHE A 135 -7.76 -9.46 -3.05
C PHE A 135 -8.97 -9.09 -2.19
N GLU A 136 -9.13 -9.78 -1.06
CA GLU A 136 -10.22 -9.55 -0.11
C GLU A 136 -9.82 -8.49 0.93
N TYR A 137 -8.55 -8.51 1.34
CA TYR A 137 -8.03 -7.60 2.36
C TYR A 137 -6.75 -6.91 1.90
N ALA A 138 -6.61 -5.64 2.28
CA ALA A 138 -5.34 -4.92 2.23
C ALA A 138 -4.92 -4.51 3.64
N ALA A 139 -3.67 -4.78 4.00
CA ALA A 139 -3.13 -4.44 5.32
C ALA A 139 -1.81 -3.66 5.21
N PHE A 140 -1.54 -2.77 6.15
CA PHE A 140 -0.31 -1.97 6.15
C PHE A 140 -0.04 -1.28 7.49
N LEU A 141 1.23 -0.94 7.72
CA LEU A 141 1.62 -0.05 8.83
C LEU A 141 1.40 1.41 8.45
N ASN A 142 1.15 2.27 9.43
CA ASN A 142 1.17 3.72 9.22
C ASN A 142 2.49 4.17 8.57
N ALA A 143 3.62 3.56 8.96
CA ALA A 143 4.95 3.85 8.40
C ALA A 143 5.10 3.46 6.92
N SER A 144 4.35 2.47 6.42
CA SER A 144 4.33 2.07 5.02
C SER A 144 3.82 3.18 4.10
N ILE A 145 2.93 4.03 4.63
CA ILE A 145 2.40 5.22 3.94
C ILE A 145 3.22 6.46 4.30
N CYS A 146 3.54 6.66 5.57
CA CYS A 146 4.26 7.85 6.03
C CYS A 146 5.35 7.52 7.05
N TYR A 147 6.51 7.06 6.57
CA TYR A 147 7.66 6.65 7.39
C TYR A 147 8.15 7.71 8.42
N LYS A 148 8.10 9.00 8.06
CA LYS A 148 8.55 10.14 8.90
C LYS A 148 7.63 11.35 8.70
N GLY A 149 6.52 11.36 9.41
CA GLY A 149 5.64 12.52 9.50
C GLY A 149 5.94 13.38 10.72
N SER A 150 5.91 14.71 10.54
CA SER A 150 5.62 15.63 11.63
C SER A 150 4.31 15.25 12.32
N ARG A 151 4.11 15.69 13.56
CA ARG A 151 2.84 15.44 14.28
C ARG A 151 1.60 15.88 13.47
N LEU A 152 1.72 16.97 12.72
CA LEU A 152 0.64 17.45 11.85
C LEU A 152 0.35 16.48 10.70
N GLU A 153 1.38 15.88 10.10
CA GLU A 153 1.20 14.86 9.04
C GLU A 153 0.61 13.56 9.59
N GLN A 154 0.97 13.18 10.82
CA GLN A 154 0.38 12.05 11.53
C GLN A 154 -1.12 12.31 11.76
N GLU A 155 -1.47 13.46 12.33
CA GLU A 155 -2.86 13.89 12.53
C GLU A 155 -3.63 13.97 11.20
N THR A 156 -3.01 14.43 10.12
CA THR A 156 -3.63 14.47 8.78
C THR A 156 -3.91 13.06 8.26
N THR A 157 -2.95 12.14 8.44
CA THR A 157 -3.07 10.75 8.01
C THR A 157 -4.14 10.03 8.81
N ASP A 158 -4.14 10.18 10.14
CA ASP A 158 -5.14 9.57 11.02
C ASP A 158 -6.55 10.06 10.70
N ASN A 159 -6.74 11.37 10.52
CA ASN A 159 -8.03 11.91 10.12
C ASN A 159 -8.51 11.34 8.78
N ALA A 160 -7.61 11.18 7.80
CA ALA A 160 -8.00 10.61 6.52
C ALA A 160 -8.35 9.12 6.64
N PHE A 161 -7.62 8.36 7.46
CA PHE A 161 -7.96 6.97 7.73
C PHE A 161 -9.28 6.79 8.48
N GLU A 162 -9.65 7.73 9.35
CA GLU A 162 -10.93 7.68 10.07
C GLU A 162 -12.13 8.11 9.21
N ASN A 163 -11.92 9.03 8.27
CA ASN A 163 -13.03 9.71 7.57
C ASN A 163 -13.11 9.43 6.07
N GLU A 164 -12.02 9.03 5.42
CA GLU A 164 -11.92 8.89 3.96
C GLU A 164 -11.79 7.43 3.50
N ILE A 165 -11.23 6.55 4.33
CA ILE A 165 -11.01 5.14 4.00
C ILE A 165 -11.75 4.26 5.04
N PRO A 166 -12.74 3.45 4.66
CA PRO A 166 -13.38 2.53 5.58
C PRO A 166 -12.39 1.43 5.99
N MET A 167 -11.84 1.52 7.19
CA MET A 167 -10.81 0.59 7.68
C MET A 167 -10.93 0.30 9.17
N ILE A 168 -10.39 -0.84 9.60
CA ILE A 168 -10.20 -1.21 10.99
C ILE A 168 -8.74 -0.97 11.35
N ARG A 169 -8.49 -0.30 12.48
CA ARG A 169 -7.14 0.06 12.92
C ARG A 169 -6.87 -0.51 14.30
N GLU A 170 -5.65 -0.99 14.49
CA GLU A 170 -5.11 -1.39 15.78
C GLU A 170 -3.85 -0.56 16.06
N ILE A 171 -3.94 0.26 17.11
CA ILE A 171 -2.79 0.98 17.68
C ILE A 171 -2.63 0.42 19.10
N GLY A 172 -1.77 -0.57 19.26
CA GLY A 172 -1.46 -1.19 20.54
C GLY A 172 -0.79 -0.27 21.57
N GLU A 173 -0.65 -0.81 22.77
CA GLU A 173 -0.57 -0.03 24.01
C GLU A 173 0.80 0.63 24.28
N SER A 174 1.87 0.26 23.57
CA SER A 174 3.22 0.81 23.75
C SER A 174 3.67 1.76 22.63
N GLU A 175 2.79 2.11 21.71
CA GLU A 175 3.18 2.22 20.30
C GLU A 175 3.67 3.59 19.81
N ARG A 176 4.69 3.49 18.95
CA ARG A 176 5.03 4.57 18.03
C ARG A 176 3.95 4.62 16.96
N TRP A 177 3.44 5.81 16.65
CA TRP A 177 2.40 6.01 15.63
C TRP A 177 2.66 5.22 14.33
N GLY A 178 3.91 5.12 13.88
CA GLY A 178 4.28 4.39 12.66
C GLY A 178 4.00 2.89 12.68
N GLU A 179 3.89 2.26 13.86
CA GLU A 179 3.68 0.82 14.04
C GLU A 179 2.19 0.44 14.05
N GLY A 180 1.27 1.41 14.02
CA GLY A 180 -0.16 1.15 13.96
C GLY A 180 -0.52 0.35 12.70
N VAL A 181 -1.24 -0.77 12.89
CA VAL A 181 -1.66 -1.68 11.82
C VAL A 181 -3.05 -1.30 11.34
N ASN A 182 -3.20 -1.20 10.02
CA ASN A 182 -4.45 -0.86 9.36
C ASN A 182 -4.89 -2.05 8.49
N LEU A 183 -6.19 -2.35 8.52
CA LEU A 183 -6.84 -3.37 7.71
C LEU A 183 -8.01 -2.74 6.96
N VAL A 184 -7.99 -2.88 5.63
CA VAL A 184 -9.08 -2.49 4.73
C VAL A 184 -9.74 -3.76 4.21
N ASP A 185 -11.07 -3.86 4.39
CA ASP A 185 -11.90 -4.82 3.67
C ASP A 185 -12.19 -4.26 2.27
N LEU A 186 -11.65 -4.92 1.25
CA LEU A 186 -11.75 -4.44 -0.13
C LEU A 186 -13.14 -4.70 -0.73
N GLU A 187 -13.93 -5.63 -0.18
CA GLU A 187 -15.31 -5.85 -0.65
C GLU A 187 -16.25 -4.75 -0.16
N GLU A 188 -16.02 -4.23 1.05
CA GLU A 188 -16.76 -3.10 1.61
C GLU A 188 -16.34 -1.75 1.00
N TYR A 189 -15.19 -1.70 0.32
CA TYR A 189 -14.62 -0.50 -0.31
C TYR A 189 -15.35 -0.05 -1.60
N LYS A 190 -16.46 -0.68 -1.98
CA LYS A 190 -17.23 -0.30 -3.18
C LYS A 190 -17.73 1.16 -3.08
N SER A 191 -17.18 2.02 -3.93
CA SER A 191 -17.74 3.35 -4.27
C SER A 191 -18.58 3.29 -5.55
#